data_AF-A0A9P0T957-F1
#
_entry.id   AF-A0A9P0T957-F1
#
_cell.length_a   1.000
_cell.length_b   1.000
_cell.length_c   1.000
_cell.angle_alpha   90.00
_cell.angle_beta   90.00
_cell.angle_gamma   90.00
#
_symmetry.space_group_name_H-M   'P 1'
#
loop_
_entity.id
_entity.type
_entity.pdbx_description
1 polymer ?
#
loop_
_entity_poly.entity_id
_entity_poly.type
_entity_poly.pdbx_seq_one_letter_code
_entity_poly.pdbx_strand_id
1 'polypeptide(L)'
;MHNTPNFPVPPVSPSSSIPSYSRSYKKTIFAKPTSPKPKRLGYNKTEHFNLIKDYDAPATSNGVALINSNLNNNETMFSISDVLIETADESFCTKTKFRSQIPSPPWWDHECTAAIKARKQAEKNYCEDMSEENFELYLESARSAKKLFKKKKYDGWQSFCASISPDVSP
;
A
#
# COMPACT_ATOMS: atom_id res chain seq x y z
N MET A 1 -30.33 51.65 54.70
CA MET A 1 -30.97 50.33 54.85
C MET A 1 -30.86 49.61 53.52
N HIS A 2 -29.83 48.79 53.33
CA HIS A 2 -29.63 48.03 52.08
C HIS A 2 -29.71 46.55 52.42
N ASN A 3 -30.83 45.92 52.05
CA ASN A 3 -31.02 44.48 52.13
C ASN A 3 -30.34 43.85 50.91
N THR A 4 -29.30 43.05 51.14
CA THR A 4 -28.75 42.15 50.13
C THR A 4 -29.54 40.84 50.12
N PRO A 5 -29.91 40.32 48.93
CA PRO A 5 -30.60 39.04 48.84
C PRO A 5 -29.63 37.89 49.08
N ASN A 6 -29.98 37.04 50.04
CA ASN A 6 -29.26 35.82 50.40
C ASN A 6 -29.56 34.73 49.36
N PHE A 7 -28.59 34.40 48.51
CA PHE A 7 -28.73 33.32 47.54
C PHE A 7 -28.30 31.98 48.15
N PRO A 8 -29.08 30.91 47.99
CA PRO A 8 -28.74 29.59 48.50
C PRO A 8 -27.54 29.02 47.76
N VAL A 9 -26.53 28.61 48.51
CA VAL A 9 -25.31 27.95 48.02
C VAL A 9 -25.68 26.54 47.51
N PRO A 10 -25.26 26.14 46.31
CA PRO A 10 -25.55 24.81 45.78
C PRO A 10 -24.81 23.71 46.57
N PRO A 11 -25.39 22.50 46.67
CA PRO A 11 -24.78 21.39 47.39
C PRO A 11 -23.50 20.93 46.67
N VAL A 12 -22.43 20.78 47.45
CA VAL A 12 -21.13 20.30 46.98
C VAL A 12 -21.24 18.80 46.65
N SER A 13 -21.08 18.46 45.37
CA SER A 13 -21.09 17.06 44.92
C SER A 13 -19.92 16.28 45.53
N PRO A 14 -20.13 15.05 46.02
CA PRO A 14 -19.05 14.22 46.54
C PRO A 14 -18.07 13.83 45.43
N SER A 15 -16.79 14.14 45.66
CA SER A 15 -15.65 13.73 44.85
C SER A 15 -15.56 12.21 44.81
N SER A 16 -16.05 11.59 43.74
CA SER A 16 -15.81 10.18 43.43
C SER A 16 -14.39 10.04 42.85
N SER A 17 -13.44 9.72 43.72
CA SER A 17 -12.09 9.32 43.34
C SER A 17 -12.15 8.03 42.50
N ILE A 18 -11.98 8.17 41.19
CA ILE A 18 -11.93 7.03 40.27
C ILE A 18 -10.62 6.27 40.52
N PRO A 19 -10.64 4.97 40.86
CA PRO A 19 -9.43 4.18 41.01
C PRO A 19 -8.71 4.08 39.66
N SER A 20 -7.49 4.62 39.61
CA SER A 20 -6.55 4.50 38.51
C SER A 20 -6.07 3.05 38.39
N TYR A 21 -6.81 2.24 37.63
CA TYR A 21 -6.33 0.93 37.22
C TYR A 21 -5.30 1.12 36.10
N SER A 22 -4.03 1.20 36.48
CA SER A 22 -2.91 1.04 35.56
C SER A 22 -2.93 -0.39 35.00
N ARG A 23 -3.69 -0.58 33.92
CA ARG A 23 -3.60 -1.80 33.10
C ARG A 23 -2.23 -1.77 32.43
N SER A 24 -1.27 -2.45 33.04
CA SER A 24 0.00 -2.78 32.40
C SER A 24 -0.29 -3.78 31.27
N TYR A 25 -0.58 -3.26 30.08
CA TYR A 25 -0.68 -4.08 28.89
C TYR A 25 0.73 -4.59 28.60
N LYS A 26 1.04 -5.83 29.01
CA LYS A 26 2.12 -6.59 28.38
C LYS A 26 1.75 -6.74 26.91
N LYS A 27 2.16 -5.76 26.11
CA LYS A 27 2.14 -5.82 24.66
C LYS A 27 2.96 -7.05 24.29
N THR A 28 2.29 -8.17 24.10
CA THR A 28 2.85 -9.27 23.31
C THR A 28 3.00 -8.69 21.92
N ILE A 29 4.18 -8.12 21.66
CA ILE A 29 4.59 -7.76 20.33
C ILE A 29 4.62 -9.10 19.62
N PHE A 30 3.53 -9.38 18.90
CA PHE A 30 3.49 -10.43 17.90
C PHE A 30 4.56 -10.00 16.90
N ALA A 31 5.80 -10.42 17.14
CA ALA A 31 6.89 -10.27 16.21
C ALA A 31 6.41 -11.05 15.00
N LYS A 32 5.89 -10.32 14.00
CA LYS A 32 5.53 -10.92 12.73
C LYS A 32 6.76 -11.72 12.31
N PRO A 33 6.63 -13.04 12.05
CA PRO A 33 7.75 -13.82 11.57
C PRO A 33 8.29 -13.08 10.36
N THR A 34 9.47 -12.47 10.53
CA THR A 34 10.17 -11.84 9.42
C THR A 34 10.50 -12.97 8.48
N SER A 35 9.83 -13.00 7.33
CA SER A 35 10.16 -13.94 6.27
C SER A 35 11.68 -13.91 6.08
N PRO A 36 12.35 -15.08 6.08
CA PRO A 36 13.79 -15.13 5.89
C PRO A 36 14.14 -14.26 4.69
N LYS A 37 15.05 -13.30 4.87
CA LYS A 37 15.51 -12.47 3.77
C LYS A 37 15.92 -13.45 2.65
N PRO A 38 15.38 -13.32 1.42
CA PRO A 38 15.77 -14.21 0.35
C PRO A 38 17.29 -14.15 0.27
N LYS A 39 17.94 -15.30 0.46
CA LYS A 39 19.37 -15.43 0.16
C LYS A 39 19.46 -15.26 -1.34
N ARG A 40 19.55 -14.01 -1.80
CA ARG A 40 20.07 -13.71 -3.12
C ARG A 40 21.49 -14.24 -3.06
N LEU A 41 21.71 -15.47 -3.54
CA LEU A 41 23.03 -15.85 -3.99
C LEU A 41 23.38 -14.78 -5.01
N GLY A 42 24.26 -13.86 -4.61
CA GLY A 42 24.76 -12.85 -5.52
C GLY A 42 25.32 -13.58 -6.72
N TYR A 43 25.07 -13.05 -7.91
CA TYR A 43 25.70 -13.54 -9.12
C TYR A 43 27.22 -13.57 -8.91
N ASN A 44 27.81 -14.76 -8.85
CA ASN A 44 29.23 -14.95 -8.69
C ASN A 44 29.88 -14.85 -10.08
N LYS A 45 30.46 -13.68 -10.37
CA LYS A 45 31.14 -13.38 -11.64
C LYS A 45 32.18 -14.43 -12.01
N THR A 46 32.89 -14.97 -11.02
CA THR A 46 33.98 -15.93 -11.23
C THR A 46 33.44 -17.30 -11.62
N GLU A 47 32.40 -17.80 -10.95
CA GLU A 47 31.76 -19.06 -11.35
C GLU A 47 31.11 -18.96 -12.73
N HIS A 48 30.43 -17.85 -13.03
CA HIS A 48 29.85 -17.65 -14.35
C HIS A 48 30.91 -17.62 -15.45
N PHE A 49 32.03 -16.93 -15.20
CA PHE A 49 33.15 -16.89 -16.13
C PHE A 49 33.75 -18.28 -16.38
N ASN A 50 33.93 -19.08 -15.32
CA ASN A 50 34.42 -20.46 -15.46
C ASN A 50 33.44 -21.33 -16.25
N LEU A 51 32.13 -21.17 -16.03
CA LEU A 51 31.10 -21.90 -16.79
C LEU A 51 31.12 -21.56 -18.29
N ILE A 52 31.43 -20.32 -18.64
CA ILE A 52 31.54 -19.88 -20.04
C ILE A 52 32.85 -20.36 -20.66
N LYS A 53 33.95 -20.36 -19.89
CA LYS A 53 35.28 -20.69 -20.39
C LYS A 53 35.37 -22.13 -20.90
N ASP A 54 34.66 -23.05 -20.24
CA ASP A 54 34.65 -24.47 -20.59
C ASP A 54 33.50 -24.83 -21.55
N TYR A 55 32.78 -23.83 -22.08
CA TYR A 55 31.76 -24.06 -23.10
C TYR A 55 32.43 -24.26 -24.46
N ASP A 56 32.72 -25.50 -24.80
CA ASP A 56 33.06 -25.91 -26.16
C ASP A 56 31.83 -25.72 -27.05
N ALA A 57 31.78 -24.60 -27.76
CA ALA A 57 30.75 -24.34 -28.74
C ALA A 57 30.76 -25.50 -29.77
N PRO A 58 29.63 -26.20 -29.96
CA PRO A 58 29.59 -27.35 -30.87
C PRO A 58 30.04 -26.90 -32.25
N ALA A 59 30.98 -27.65 -32.85
CA ALA A 59 31.42 -27.40 -34.21
C ALA A 59 30.20 -27.27 -35.13
N THR A 60 30.19 -26.22 -35.94
CA THR A 60 29.06 -25.79 -36.79
C THR A 60 28.79 -26.75 -37.96
N SER A 61 28.98 -28.05 -37.78
CA SER A 61 28.88 -29.01 -38.88
C SER A 61 27.44 -29.25 -39.33
N ASN A 62 26.41 -28.97 -38.50
CA ASN A 62 25.01 -29.20 -38.88
C ASN A 62 23.97 -28.22 -38.26
N GLY A 63 24.39 -27.08 -37.68
CA GLY A 63 23.49 -26.22 -36.89
C GLY A 63 23.45 -24.78 -37.36
N VAL A 64 22.47 -24.44 -38.21
CA VAL A 64 21.81 -23.12 -38.37
C VAL A 64 22.69 -21.88 -38.14
N ALA A 65 23.84 -21.78 -38.79
CA ALA A 65 24.42 -20.48 -39.08
C ALA A 65 23.70 -19.95 -40.32
N LEU A 66 22.88 -18.91 -40.16
CA LEU A 66 22.20 -18.25 -41.28
C LEU A 66 23.26 -17.67 -42.22
N ILE A 67 23.61 -18.42 -43.26
CA ILE A 67 24.32 -17.91 -44.42
C ILE A 67 23.30 -17.12 -45.23
N ASN A 68 23.25 -15.81 -45.05
CA ASN A 68 22.60 -14.93 -46.00
C ASN A 68 23.38 -13.61 -46.11
N SER A 69 24.52 -13.68 -46.80
CA SER A 69 25.42 -12.56 -47.08
C SER A 69 24.95 -11.67 -48.24
N ASN A 70 23.64 -11.58 -48.49
CA ASN A 70 23.09 -10.74 -49.54
C ASN A 70 21.70 -10.18 -49.22
N LEU A 71 21.56 -9.61 -48.03
CA LEU A 71 20.44 -8.75 -47.68
C LEU A 71 21.01 -7.41 -47.23
N ASN A 72 20.35 -6.33 -47.65
CA ASN A 72 20.71 -4.97 -47.28
C ASN A 72 20.60 -4.86 -45.74
N ASN A 73 21.72 -5.07 -45.05
CA ASN A 73 21.76 -5.45 -43.62
C ASN A 73 21.01 -4.48 -42.70
N ASN A 74 20.83 -3.24 -43.13
CA ASN A 74 20.12 -2.21 -42.37
C ASN A 74 18.60 -2.40 -42.39
N GLU A 75 18.03 -2.80 -43.54
CA GLU A 75 16.58 -3.01 -43.67
C GLU A 75 16.13 -4.28 -42.95
N THR A 76 16.95 -5.33 -43.00
CA THR A 76 16.67 -6.59 -42.29
C THR A 76 16.80 -6.46 -40.78
N MET A 77 17.79 -5.69 -40.30
CA MET A 77 17.92 -5.40 -38.87
C MET A 77 16.70 -4.64 -38.33
N PHE A 78 16.21 -3.67 -39.10
CA PHE A 78 15.02 -2.89 -38.72
C PHE A 78 13.78 -3.78 -38.66
N SER A 79 13.57 -4.62 -39.69
CA SER A 79 12.47 -5.57 -39.74
C SER A 79 12.47 -6.56 -38.57
N ILE A 80 13.63 -7.10 -38.18
CA ILE A 80 13.73 -8.00 -37.02
C ILE A 80 13.44 -7.26 -35.72
N SER A 81 13.90 -6.02 -35.59
CA SER A 81 13.65 -5.19 -34.40
C SER A 81 12.16 -4.92 -34.22
N ASP A 82 11.47 -4.59 -35.31
CA ASP A 82 10.02 -4.35 -35.30
C ASP A 82 9.24 -5.61 -34.89
N VAL A 83 9.58 -6.77 -35.47
CA VAL A 83 8.95 -8.05 -35.12
C VAL A 83 9.20 -8.41 -33.65
N LEU A 84 10.39 -8.16 -33.12
CA LEU A 84 10.70 -8.42 -31.71
C LEU A 84 9.91 -7.50 -30.77
N ILE A 85 9.75 -6.22 -31.13
CA ILE A 85 8.95 -5.27 -30.36
C ILE A 85 7.48 -5.67 -30.38
N GLU A 86 6.93 -5.97 -31.56
CA GLU A 86 5.55 -6.41 -31.73
C GLU A 86 5.27 -7.70 -30.95
N THR A 87 6.14 -8.71 -31.10
CA THR A 87 6.03 -9.96 -30.35
C THR A 87 6.15 -9.74 -28.84
N ALA A 88 7.01 -8.82 -28.39
CA ALA A 88 7.13 -8.47 -26.98
C ALA A 88 5.85 -7.80 -26.45
N ASP A 89 5.26 -6.87 -27.19
CA ASP A 89 4.02 -6.19 -26.80
C ASP A 89 2.82 -7.15 -26.75
N GLU A 90 2.79 -8.16 -27.64
CA GLU A 90 1.76 -9.21 -27.63
C GLU A 90 1.96 -10.23 -26.49
N SER A 91 3.20 -10.69 -26.28
CA SER A 91 3.52 -11.75 -25.31
C SER A 91 3.55 -11.24 -23.87
N PHE A 92 4.03 -10.02 -23.65
CA PHE A 92 3.98 -9.39 -22.34
C PHE A 92 2.70 -8.58 -22.23
N CYS A 93 1.71 -9.14 -21.52
CA CYS A 93 0.59 -8.36 -21.02
C CYS A 93 1.12 -7.20 -20.18
N THR A 94 1.29 -6.01 -20.79
CA THR A 94 1.64 -4.80 -20.06
C THR A 94 0.55 -4.63 -18.99
N LYS A 95 0.96 -4.64 -17.72
CA LYS A 95 0.08 -4.74 -16.53
C LYS A 95 -0.76 -3.47 -16.29
N THR A 96 -1.17 -2.80 -17.35
CA THR A 96 -1.73 -1.44 -17.34
C THR A 96 -3.26 -1.44 -17.33
N LYS A 97 -3.94 -2.53 -17.71
CA LYS A 97 -5.41 -2.52 -17.86
C LYS A 97 -6.21 -3.09 -16.67
N PHE A 98 -5.58 -3.75 -15.70
CA PHE A 98 -6.31 -4.38 -14.57
C PHE A 98 -6.47 -3.49 -13.33
N ARG A 99 -5.89 -2.28 -13.30
CA ARG A 99 -5.99 -1.41 -12.11
C ARG A 99 -7.40 -0.82 -11.89
N SER A 100 -8.24 -0.81 -12.91
CA SER A 100 -9.62 -0.28 -12.84
C SER A 100 -10.67 -1.33 -12.44
N GLN A 101 -10.30 -2.60 -12.35
CA GLN A 101 -11.26 -3.72 -12.21
C GLN A 101 -11.39 -4.25 -10.79
N ILE A 102 -10.55 -3.81 -9.84
CA ILE A 102 -10.70 -4.25 -8.45
C ILE A 102 -11.84 -3.43 -7.84
N PRO A 103 -12.99 -4.04 -7.52
CA PRO A 103 -14.06 -3.32 -6.84
C PRO A 103 -13.52 -2.79 -5.52
N SER A 104 -13.95 -1.59 -5.15
CA SER A 104 -13.61 -1.06 -3.84
C SER A 104 -14.17 -1.99 -2.75
N PRO A 105 -13.48 -2.14 -1.61
CA PRO A 105 -13.99 -2.94 -0.50
C PRO A 105 -15.41 -2.50 -0.09
N PRO A 106 -16.26 -3.39 0.42
CA PRO A 106 -17.66 -3.07 0.74
C PRO A 106 -17.82 -1.99 1.83
N TRP A 107 -16.78 -1.78 2.65
CA TRP A 107 -16.74 -0.71 3.67
C TRP A 107 -16.21 0.63 3.14
N TRP A 108 -15.80 0.69 1.87
CA TRP A 108 -15.25 1.88 1.24
C TRP A 108 -16.36 2.70 0.58
N ASP A 109 -16.44 3.97 0.93
CA ASP A 109 -17.43 4.89 0.41
C ASP A 109 -16.82 6.19 -0.12
N HIS A 110 -17.70 7.11 -0.53
CA HIS A 110 -17.31 8.42 -1.01
C HIS A 110 -16.64 9.25 0.11
N GLU A 111 -17.01 9.06 1.38
CA GLU A 111 -16.35 9.71 2.53
C GLU A 111 -14.89 9.28 2.66
N CYS A 112 -14.61 7.98 2.50
CA CYS A 112 -13.23 7.47 2.51
C CYS A 112 -12.40 8.09 1.38
N THR A 113 -13.00 8.20 0.20
CA THR A 113 -12.37 8.81 -0.98
C THR A 113 -12.09 10.31 -0.74
N ALA A 114 -13.06 11.03 -0.18
CA ALA A 114 -12.93 12.43 0.18
C ALA A 114 -11.83 12.65 1.24
N ALA A 115 -11.76 11.81 2.26
CA ALA A 115 -10.74 11.89 3.31
C ALA A 115 -9.32 11.68 2.75
N ILE A 116 -9.13 10.77 1.78
CA ILE A 116 -7.82 10.61 1.10
C ILE A 116 -7.48 11.84 0.28
N LYS A 117 -8.44 12.38 -0.48
CA LYS A 117 -8.23 13.59 -1.28
C LYS A 117 -7.86 14.77 -0.40
N ALA A 118 -8.58 14.98 0.70
CA ALA A 118 -8.30 16.04 1.67
C ALA A 118 -6.90 15.90 2.29
N ARG A 119 -6.53 14.69 2.73
CA ARG A 119 -5.19 14.44 3.28
C ARG A 119 -4.09 14.71 2.26
N LYS A 120 -4.25 14.23 1.02
CA LYS A 120 -3.29 14.46 -0.08
C LYS A 120 -3.18 15.95 -0.44
N GLN A 121 -4.30 16.67 -0.42
CA GLN A 121 -4.29 18.11 -0.67
C GLN A 121 -3.55 18.86 0.44
N ALA A 122 -3.80 18.53 1.71
CA ALA A 122 -3.09 19.14 2.83
C ALA A 122 -1.59 18.81 2.83
N GLU A 123 -1.23 17.57 2.48
CA GLU A 123 0.16 17.15 2.28
C GLU A 123 0.84 17.95 1.17
N LYS A 124 0.15 18.10 0.03
CA LYS A 124 0.63 18.92 -1.09
C LYS A 124 0.84 20.37 -0.67
N ASN A 125 -0.13 20.98 0.01
CA ASN A 125 -0.03 22.36 0.48
C ASN A 125 1.17 22.55 1.42
N TYR A 126 1.41 21.62 2.34
CA TYR A 126 2.58 21.66 3.23
C TYR A 126 3.91 21.47 2.48
N CYS A 127 3.94 20.63 1.44
CA CYS A 127 5.14 20.50 0.60
C CYS A 127 5.42 21.74 -0.24
N GLU A 128 4.38 22.47 -0.67
CA GLU A 128 4.51 23.73 -1.41
C GLU A 128 4.90 24.89 -0.49
N ASP A 129 4.32 24.94 0.71
CA ASP A 129 4.60 25.94 1.74
C ASP A 129 4.68 25.27 3.12
N MET A 130 5.91 25.14 3.62
CA MET A 130 6.23 24.49 4.90
C MET A 130 5.93 25.39 6.11
N SER A 131 4.76 26.03 6.14
CA SER A 131 4.29 26.78 7.30
C SER A 131 3.75 25.87 8.40
N GLU A 132 3.75 26.36 9.64
CA GLU A 132 3.22 25.63 10.81
C GLU A 132 1.73 25.34 10.67
N GLU A 133 0.96 26.31 10.17
CA GLU A 133 -0.48 26.15 9.91
C GLU A 133 -0.77 25.02 8.89
N ASN A 134 0.00 24.96 7.80
CA ASN A 134 -0.13 23.88 6.80
C ASN A 134 0.24 22.52 7.39
N PHE A 135 1.25 22.48 8.26
CA PHE A 135 1.64 21.25 8.95
C PHE A 135 0.54 20.75 9.90
N GLU A 136 -0.06 21.65 10.69
CA GLU A 136 -1.18 21.33 11.57
C GLU A 136 -2.40 20.80 10.79
N LEU A 137 -2.73 21.46 9.67
CA LEU A 137 -3.82 21.04 8.79
C LEU A 137 -3.57 19.64 8.20
N TYR A 138 -2.34 19.36 7.76
CA TYR A 138 -1.94 18.03 7.32
C TYR A 138 -2.09 17.00 8.45
N LEU A 139 -1.60 17.29 9.66
CA LEU A 139 -1.73 16.38 10.80
C LEU A 139 -3.18 16.12 11.17
N GLU A 140 -4.03 17.14 11.17
CA GLU A 140 -5.45 17.00 11.47
C GLU A 140 -6.16 16.15 10.40
N SER A 141 -5.94 16.44 9.12
CA SER A 141 -6.50 15.63 8.02
C SER A 141 -6.04 14.17 8.08
N ALA A 142 -4.78 13.91 8.43
CA ALA A 142 -4.23 12.56 8.58
C ALA A 142 -4.85 11.82 9.78
N ARG A 143 -5.00 12.49 10.93
CA ARG A 143 -5.66 11.94 12.14
C ARG A 143 -7.12 11.61 11.86
N SER A 144 -7.84 12.56 11.26
CA SER A 144 -9.25 12.41 10.90
C SER A 144 -9.47 11.27 9.90
N ALA A 145 -8.67 11.18 8.83
CA ALA A 145 -8.73 10.07 7.88
C ALA A 145 -8.46 8.70 8.54
N LYS A 146 -7.46 8.63 9.45
CA LYS A 146 -7.14 7.40 10.19
C LYS A 146 -8.30 6.95 11.09
N LYS A 147 -8.93 7.89 11.79
CA LYS A 147 -10.10 7.63 12.65
C LYS A 147 -11.28 7.12 11.81
N LEU A 148 -11.56 7.76 10.67
CA LEU A 148 -12.60 7.35 9.73
C LEU A 148 -12.38 5.92 9.22
N PHE A 149 -11.19 5.60 8.70
CA PHE A 149 -10.92 4.26 8.16
C PHE A 149 -10.99 3.18 9.23
N LYS A 150 -10.53 3.47 10.45
CA LYS A 150 -10.65 2.52 11.57
C LYS A 150 -12.12 2.21 11.86
N LYS A 151 -12.97 3.24 11.91
CA LYS A 151 -14.42 3.11 12.11
C LYS A 151 -15.07 2.32 10.97
N LYS A 152 -14.92 2.76 9.72
CA LYS A 152 -15.53 2.10 8.55
C LYS A 152 -15.14 0.64 8.40
N LYS A 153 -13.87 0.30 8.65
CA LYS A 153 -13.41 -1.10 8.63
C LYS A 153 -14.07 -1.95 9.72
N TYR A 154 -14.21 -1.39 10.92
CA TYR A 154 -14.87 -2.08 12.02
C TYR A 154 -16.36 -2.27 11.73
N ASP A 155 -17.05 -1.21 11.31
CA ASP A 155 -18.47 -1.24 10.97
C ASP A 155 -18.72 -2.25 9.82
N GLY A 156 -17.90 -2.22 8.77
CA GLY A 156 -17.99 -3.17 7.67
C GLY A 156 -17.73 -4.61 8.07
N TRP A 157 -16.78 -4.85 8.99
CA TRP A 157 -16.56 -6.18 9.56
C TRP A 157 -17.76 -6.65 10.39
N GLN A 158 -18.32 -5.77 11.24
CA GLN A 158 -19.49 -6.07 12.04
C GLN A 158 -20.71 -6.40 11.17
N SER A 159 -20.97 -5.60 10.14
CA SER A 159 -22.04 -5.84 9.16
C SER A 159 -21.85 -7.16 8.42
N PHE A 160 -20.61 -7.49 8.02
CA PHE A 160 -20.30 -8.78 7.41
C PHE A 160 -20.60 -9.94 8.38
N CYS A 161 -20.13 -9.87 9.62
CA CYS A 161 -20.42 -10.88 10.65
C CYS A 161 -21.93 -11.03 10.90
N ALA A 162 -22.68 -9.93 10.94
CA ALA A 162 -24.14 -9.97 11.07
C ALA A 162 -24.80 -10.67 9.87
N SER A 163 -24.32 -10.43 8.65
CA SER A 163 -24.88 -11.05 7.43
C SER A 163 -24.67 -12.57 7.35
N ILE A 164 -23.64 -13.11 8.01
CA ILE A 164 -23.34 -14.54 8.03
C ILE A 164 -23.86 -15.26 9.27
N SER A 165 -24.29 -14.53 10.29
CA SER A 165 -24.83 -15.12 11.51
C SER A 165 -26.27 -15.53 11.20
N PRO A 166 -26.62 -16.83 11.18
CA PRO A 166 -28.02 -17.22 11.08
C PRO A 166 -28.76 -16.59 12.25
N ASP A 167 -29.96 -16.05 12.00
CA ASP A 167 -30.85 -15.62 13.08
C ASP A 167 -31.07 -16.82 14.00
N VAL A 168 -30.30 -16.89 15.08
CA VAL A 168 -30.48 -17.90 16.11
C VAL A 168 -31.75 -17.49 16.82
N SER A 169 -32.88 -17.98 16.30
CA SER A 169 -34.17 -17.86 16.99
C SER A 169 -34.03 -18.47 18.39
N PRO A 170 -34.52 -17.79 19.44
CA PRO A 170 -34.48 -18.29 20.81
C PRO A 170 -35.35 -19.54 21.00
#